data_AF-A0A4Q4CMJ5-F1
#
_entry.id   AF-A0A4Q4CMJ5-F1
#
_cell.length_a   1.000
_cell.length_b   1.000
_cell.length_c   1.000
_cell.angle_alpha   90.00
_cell.angle_beta   90.00
_cell.angle_gamma   90.00
#
_symmetry.space_group_name_H-M   'P 1'
#
loop_
_entity.id
_entity.type
_entity.pdbx_description
1 polymer ?
#
loop_
_entity_poly.entity_id
_entity_poly.type
_entity_poly.pdbx_seq_one_letter_code
_entity_poly.pdbx_strand_id
1 'polypeptide(L)'
;AWVCDPMHGNTFEASTGFKTREFDDVIDEVRGFFEVHRSLGTWPGGLHVELTGDDVTECLGGHQKVSAEDLSSRYETLCDPRLNREQSLELAFLVAEMLREH
;
A
#
# COMPACT_ATOMS: atom_id res chain seq x y z
N ALA A 1 -14.29 13.71 6.60
CA ALA A 1 -13.07 13.87 5.79
C ALA A 1 -13.11 12.82 4.68
N TRP A 2 -12.57 13.11 3.50
CA TRP A 2 -12.34 12.09 2.47
C TRP A 2 -11.09 11.30 2.84
N VAL A 3 -11.19 9.98 2.86
CA VAL A 3 -10.09 9.08 3.25
C VAL A 3 -9.97 8.00 2.19
N CYS A 4 -8.74 7.76 1.71
CA CYS A 4 -8.45 6.66 0.80
C CYS A 4 -7.99 5.44 1.59
N ASP A 5 -8.56 4.30 1.24
CA ASP A 5 -8.13 2.98 1.69
C ASP A 5 -7.60 2.23 0.48
N PRO A 6 -6.28 2.32 0.19
CA PRO A 6 -5.70 1.73 -1.00
C PRO A 6 -5.41 0.24 -0.85
N MET A 7 -5.92 -0.41 0.21
CA MET A 7 -5.56 -1.78 0.55
C MET A 7 -6.61 -2.76 0.06
N HIS A 8 -7.86 -2.54 0.45
CA HIS A 8 -8.93 -3.52 0.27
C HIS A 8 -9.41 -3.65 -1.18
N GLY A 9 -9.23 -2.59 -1.99
CA GLY A 9 -9.53 -2.62 -3.43
C GLY A 9 -8.51 -3.41 -4.27
N ASN A 10 -7.28 -3.58 -3.77
CA ASN A 10 -6.12 -4.05 -4.56
C ASN A 10 -5.64 -5.46 -4.17
N THR A 11 -6.49 -6.25 -3.51
CA THR A 11 -6.11 -7.60 -3.06
C THR A 11 -6.35 -8.63 -4.16
N PHE A 12 -5.37 -9.49 -4.41
CA PHE A 12 -5.47 -10.63 -5.33
C PHE A 12 -4.78 -11.88 -4.76
N GLU A 13 -4.96 -13.03 -5.41
CA GLU A 13 -4.28 -14.27 -5.05
C GLU A 13 -3.10 -14.52 -5.99
N ALA A 14 -1.89 -14.64 -5.44
CA ALA A 14 -0.68 -14.95 -6.21
C ALA A 14 -0.69 -16.41 -6.69
N SER A 15 0.15 -16.73 -7.67
CA SER A 15 0.33 -18.11 -8.17
C SER A 15 0.77 -19.11 -7.08
N THR A 16 1.35 -18.62 -5.99
CA THR A 16 1.74 -19.39 -4.80
C THR A 16 0.57 -19.69 -3.86
N GLY A 17 -0.64 -19.17 -4.13
CA GLY A 17 -1.85 -19.36 -3.32
C GLY A 17 -1.98 -18.38 -2.15
N PHE A 18 -1.01 -17.49 -1.94
CA PHE A 18 -1.10 -16.43 -0.94
C PHE A 18 -1.94 -15.26 -1.46
N LYS A 19 -2.82 -14.75 -0.62
CA LYS A 19 -3.41 -13.42 -0.85
C LYS A 19 -2.32 -12.37 -0.72
N THR A 20 -2.26 -11.43 -1.64
CA THR A 20 -1.25 -10.38 -1.63
C THR A 20 -1.79 -9.12 -2.31
N ARG A 21 -0.99 -8.06 -2.28
CA ARG A 21 -1.24 -6.76 -2.91
C ARG A 21 0.07 -6.32 -3.56
N GLU A 22 0.00 -5.75 -4.76
CA GLU A 22 1.15 -5.10 -5.37
C GLU A 22 1.33 -3.72 -4.75
N PHE A 23 2.52 -3.43 -4.21
CA PHE A 23 2.79 -2.12 -3.61
C PHE A 23 2.58 -0.98 -4.60
N ASP A 24 2.92 -1.18 -5.88
CA ASP A 24 2.73 -0.15 -6.91
C ASP A 24 1.25 0.17 -7.16
N ASP A 25 0.36 -0.82 -7.11
CA ASP A 25 -1.09 -0.62 -7.24
C ASP A 25 -1.67 0.15 -6.04
N VAL A 26 -1.19 -0.18 -4.82
CA VAL A 26 -1.53 0.56 -3.60
C VAL A 26 -1.13 2.04 -3.74
N ILE A 27 0.08 2.32 -4.25
CA ILE A 27 0.54 3.70 -4.47
C ILE A 27 -0.25 4.38 -5.59
N ASP A 28 -0.60 3.67 -6.65
CA ASP A 28 -1.36 4.24 -7.78
C ASP A 28 -2.75 4.70 -7.35
N GLU A 29 -3.45 3.93 -6.52
CA GLU A 29 -4.75 4.37 -5.97
C GLU A 29 -4.61 5.64 -5.11
N VAL A 30 -3.55 5.73 -4.29
CA VAL A 30 -3.26 6.95 -3.52
C VAL A 30 -2.98 8.13 -4.45
N ARG A 31 -2.19 7.94 -5.52
CA ARG A 31 -1.95 9.00 -6.52
C ARG A 31 -3.25 9.47 -7.15
N GLY A 32 -4.07 8.53 -7.63
CA GLY A 32 -5.38 8.83 -8.21
C GLY A 32 -6.30 9.58 -7.24
N PHE A 33 -6.31 9.21 -5.96
CA PHE A 33 -7.04 9.92 -4.91
C PHE A 33 -6.61 11.40 -4.80
N PHE A 34 -5.29 11.66 -4.77
CA PHE A 34 -4.76 13.03 -4.76
C PHE A 34 -5.09 13.80 -6.04
N GLU A 35 -4.98 13.17 -7.21
CA GLU A 35 -5.31 13.76 -8.51
C GLU A 35 -6.77 14.18 -8.60
N VAL A 36 -7.69 13.32 -8.16
CA VAL A 36 -9.13 13.64 -8.10
C VAL A 36 -9.36 14.85 -7.20
N HIS A 37 -8.80 14.85 -5.99
CA HIS A 37 -8.94 15.98 -5.07
C HIS A 37 -8.37 17.29 -5.62
N ARG A 38 -7.19 17.23 -6.26
CA ARG A 38 -6.56 18.39 -6.92
C ARG A 38 -7.45 18.93 -8.04
N SER A 39 -8.00 18.06 -8.89
CA SER A 39 -8.85 18.46 -10.02
C SER A 39 -10.18 19.08 -9.60
N LEU A 40 -10.73 18.64 -8.46
CA LEU A 40 -12.00 19.12 -7.92
C LEU A 40 -11.85 20.27 -6.92
N GLY A 41 -10.62 20.69 -6.61
CA GLY A 41 -10.36 21.72 -5.60
C GLY A 41 -10.83 21.32 -4.19
N THR A 42 -10.77 20.04 -3.86
CA THR A 42 -11.19 19.49 -2.56
C THR A 42 -9.98 18.94 -1.78
N TRP A 43 -10.14 18.73 -0.48
CA TRP A 43 -9.05 18.34 0.41
C TRP A 43 -8.91 16.81 0.57
N PRO A 44 -7.74 16.21 0.26
CA PRO A 44 -7.46 14.79 0.52
C PRO A 44 -7.22 14.58 2.03
N GLY A 45 -8.25 14.13 2.72
CA GLY A 45 -8.33 14.21 4.19
C GLY A 45 -7.52 13.18 4.97
N GLY A 46 -7.03 12.12 4.34
CA GLY A 46 -6.17 11.13 4.99
C GLY A 46 -6.12 9.79 4.26
N LEU A 47 -5.35 8.86 4.84
CA LEU A 47 -5.21 7.49 4.38
C LEU A 47 -5.58 6.51 5.50
N HIS A 48 -6.11 5.36 5.11
CA HIS A 48 -6.36 4.21 5.95
C HIS A 48 -5.59 3.02 5.39
N VAL A 49 -4.58 2.55 6.11
CA VAL A 49 -3.71 1.46 5.63
C VAL A 49 -3.52 0.37 6.67
N GLU A 50 -3.33 -0.86 6.19
CA GLU A 50 -2.99 -2.01 7.01
C GLU A 50 -1.48 -2.22 6.98
N LEU A 51 -0.83 -2.08 8.15
CA LEU A 51 0.62 -2.18 8.28
C LEU A 51 1.03 -2.95 9.53
N THR A 52 2.26 -3.43 9.54
CA THR A 52 2.96 -3.88 10.74
C THR A 52 4.37 -3.31 10.79
N GLY A 53 4.92 -3.16 11.99
CA GLY A 53 6.32 -2.74 12.20
C GLY A 53 7.34 -3.85 11.97
N ASP A 54 6.87 -5.06 11.68
CA ASP A 54 7.71 -6.24 11.43
C ASP A 54 8.16 -6.29 9.96
N ASP A 55 9.33 -6.94 9.72
CA ASP A 55 9.83 -7.21 8.38
C ASP A 55 9.14 -8.46 7.78
N VAL A 56 7.82 -8.38 7.59
CA VAL A 56 7.00 -9.44 6.96
C VAL A 56 7.08 -9.40 5.43
N THR A 57 6.71 -10.50 4.80
CA THR A 57 6.63 -10.66 3.34
C THR A 57 5.19 -10.91 2.92
N GLU A 58 4.33 -9.91 3.08
CA GLU A 58 2.88 -10.04 2.86
C GLU A 58 2.40 -9.34 1.59
N CYS A 59 2.93 -8.13 1.30
CA CYS A 59 2.71 -7.39 0.05
C CYS A 59 3.93 -7.47 -0.87
N LEU A 60 3.69 -7.56 -2.17
CA LEU A 60 4.71 -7.62 -3.21
C LEU A 60 5.32 -6.25 -3.50
N GLY A 61 6.51 -6.24 -4.08
CA GLY A 61 7.18 -5.01 -4.53
C GLY A 61 7.76 -4.16 -3.40
N GLY A 62 7.64 -2.84 -3.54
CA GLY A 62 8.37 -1.86 -2.73
C GLY A 62 9.88 -1.87 -2.98
N HIS A 63 10.62 -1.05 -2.24
CA HIS A 63 12.08 -0.95 -2.38
C HIS A 63 12.80 -2.29 -2.21
N GLN A 64 12.30 -3.16 -1.33
CA GLN A 64 12.85 -4.49 -1.06
C GLN A 64 12.57 -5.50 -2.19
N LYS A 65 11.69 -5.18 -3.13
CA LYS A 65 11.31 -6.04 -4.27
C LYS A 65 10.84 -7.43 -3.83
N VAL A 66 9.92 -7.48 -2.87
CA VAL A 66 9.34 -8.73 -2.38
C VAL A 66 8.65 -9.45 -3.54
N SER A 67 9.08 -10.69 -3.82
CA SER A 67 8.51 -11.53 -4.88
C SER A 67 7.42 -12.46 -4.36
N ALA A 68 6.68 -13.10 -5.28
CA ALA A 68 5.63 -14.06 -4.94
C ALA A 68 6.20 -15.28 -4.19
N GLU A 69 7.44 -15.67 -4.49
CA GLU A 69 8.16 -16.75 -3.84
C GLU A 69 8.56 -16.37 -2.40
N ASP A 70 8.93 -15.11 -2.18
CA ASP A 70 9.31 -14.59 -0.85
C ASP A 70 8.15 -14.57 0.13
N LEU A 71 6.90 -14.54 -0.36
CA LEU A 71 5.70 -14.46 0.49
C LEU A 71 5.73 -15.51 1.60
N SER A 72 6.09 -16.76 1.25
CA SER A 72 6.14 -17.88 2.18
C SER A 72 7.17 -17.77 3.32
N SER A 73 8.11 -16.84 3.23
CA SER A 73 9.20 -16.72 4.19
C SER A 73 8.73 -16.17 5.55
N ARG A 74 7.88 -15.15 5.53
CA ARG A 74 7.35 -14.45 6.72
C ARG A 74 5.94 -13.90 6.49
N TYR A 75 5.03 -14.76 6.07
CA TYR A 75 3.60 -14.45 6.00
C TYR A 75 2.93 -14.69 7.36
N GLU A 76 2.69 -13.63 8.13
CA GLU A 76 2.31 -13.74 9.56
C GLU A 76 0.87 -13.26 9.84
N THR A 77 0.24 -12.57 8.89
CA THR A 77 -1.16 -12.15 9.00
C THR A 77 -2.13 -13.34 9.03
N LEU A 78 -3.25 -13.14 9.73
CA LEU A 78 -4.35 -14.10 9.80
C LEU A 78 -5.48 -13.79 8.81
N CYS A 79 -5.45 -12.61 8.18
CA CYS A 79 -6.49 -12.16 7.27
C CYS A 79 -5.84 -11.59 6.01
N ASP A 80 -5.67 -10.28 5.96
CA ASP A 80 -5.20 -9.59 4.77
C ASP A 80 -3.71 -9.22 4.85
N PRO A 81 -3.01 -9.18 3.70
CA PRO A 81 -1.58 -8.90 3.61
C PRO A 81 -1.27 -7.44 3.99
N ARG A 82 -0.42 -7.23 4.99
CA ARG A 82 -0.09 -5.89 5.51
C ARG A 82 1.17 -5.35 4.85
N LEU A 83 1.28 -4.02 4.78
CA LEU A 83 2.56 -3.37 4.46
C LEU A 83 3.57 -3.68 5.56
N ASN A 84 4.77 -4.06 5.16
CA ASN A 84 5.87 -4.23 6.10
C ASN A 84 6.46 -2.86 6.53
N ARG A 85 7.42 -2.88 7.46
CA ARG A 85 8.05 -1.66 7.99
C ARG A 85 8.63 -0.74 6.90
N GLU A 86 9.36 -1.29 5.94
CA GLU A 86 10.02 -0.50 4.88
C GLU A 86 8.99 0.05 3.88
N GLN A 87 8.05 -0.78 3.42
CA GLN A 87 6.95 -0.37 2.55
C GLN A 87 6.09 0.73 3.19
N SER A 88 5.85 0.64 4.50
CA SER A 88 5.08 1.65 5.25
C SER A 88 5.79 3.00 5.29
N LEU A 89 7.12 3.00 5.47
CA LEU A 89 7.92 4.23 5.44
C LEU A 89 8.01 4.80 4.02
N GLU A 90 8.17 3.95 3.01
CA GLU A 90 8.18 4.34 1.61
C GLU A 90 6.87 5.03 1.20
N LEU A 91 5.72 4.44 1.54
CA LEU A 91 4.41 5.05 1.36
C LEU A 91 4.34 6.44 2.03
N ALA A 92 4.82 6.56 3.28
CA ALA A 92 4.78 7.83 4.00
C ALA A 92 5.59 8.94 3.31
N PHE A 93 6.76 8.62 2.76
CA PHE A 93 7.56 9.59 2.00
C PHE A 93 6.88 10.01 0.69
N LEU A 94 6.33 9.06 -0.06
CA LEU A 94 5.60 9.34 -1.31
C LEU A 94 4.37 10.21 -1.05
N VAL A 95 3.60 9.93 0.00
CA VAL A 95 2.45 10.75 0.39
C VAL A 95 2.87 12.15 0.82
N ALA A 96 4.00 12.28 1.54
CA ALA A 96 4.54 13.58 1.90
C ALA A 96 5.01 14.39 0.67
N GLU A 97 5.41 13.74 -0.43
CA GLU A 97 5.64 14.41 -1.73
C GLU A 97 4.33 14.87 -2.35
N MET A 98 3.32 14.01 -2.42
CA MET A 98 2.00 14.36 -2.97
C MET A 98 1.34 15.53 -2.24
N LEU A 99 1.45 15.58 -0.91
CA LEU A 99 0.96 16.68 -0.07
C LEU A 99 1.69 18.01 -0.32
N ARG A 100 2.96 17.98 -0.75
CA ARG A 100 3.72 19.20 -1.08
C ARG A 100 3.31 19.79 -2.43
N GLU A 101 2.76 18.96 -3.31
CA GLU A 101 2.29 19.35 -4.64
C GLU A 101 0.79 19.69 -4.69
N HIS A 102 0.05 19.45 -3.61
CA HIS A 102 -1.37 19.78 -3.46
C HIS A 102 -1.56 21.22 -2.98
#